data_AF-A0A662BP58-F1
#
_entry.id   AF-A0A662BP58-F1
#
_cell.length_a   1.000
_cell.length_b   1.000
_cell.length_c   1.000
_cell.angle_alpha   90.00
_cell.angle_beta   90.00
_cell.angle_gamma   90.00
#
_symmetry.space_group_name_H-M   'P 1'
#
loop_
_entity.id
_entity.type
_entity.pdbx_description
1 polymer ?
#
loop_
_entity_poly.entity_id
_entity_poly.type
_entity_poly.pdbx_seq_one_letter_code
_entity_poly.pdbx_strand_id
1 'polypeptide(L)'
;GKDLQKYSDMPFASTLCGSCSDVCPVKINIHEQLYKWRQIILKETSGSFVKKTSMKIMGNVLGSSKKFEQAGKAARWALRTLPKPIINSKPNIWGRDRNLPKGPKESFEQWYKKRNKDE
;
A
#
# COMPACT_ATOMS: atom_id res chain seq x y z
N GLY A 1 -27.35 -5.58 -13.34
CA GLY A 1 -27.74 -5.45 -11.93
C GLY A 1 -26.98 -6.44 -11.07
N LYS A 2 -25.81 -6.08 -10.57
CA LYS A 2 -25.15 -6.80 -9.46
C LYS A 2 -25.14 -5.85 -8.26
N ASP A 3 -25.34 -6.41 -7.07
CA ASP A 3 -25.31 -5.69 -5.81
C ASP A 3 -23.93 -5.04 -5.58
N LEU A 4 -23.88 -3.72 -5.68
CA LEU A 4 -22.64 -2.95 -5.54
C LEU A 4 -22.14 -2.89 -4.11
N GLN A 5 -22.98 -3.10 -3.10
CA GLN A 5 -22.55 -3.17 -1.71
C GLN A 5 -21.78 -4.46 -1.46
N LYS A 6 -22.39 -5.61 -1.80
CA LYS A 6 -21.81 -6.94 -1.56
C LYS A 6 -20.51 -7.20 -2.34
N TYR A 7 -20.39 -6.60 -3.52
CA TYR A 7 -19.32 -6.87 -4.48
C TYR A 7 -18.39 -5.68 -4.74
N SER A 8 -18.46 -4.66 -3.89
CA SER A 8 -17.70 -3.40 -4.00
C SER A 8 -16.18 -3.61 -4.07
N ASP A 9 -15.64 -4.65 -3.45
CA ASP A 9 -14.18 -4.85 -3.38
C ASP A 9 -13.56 -5.49 -4.63
N MET A 10 -14.34 -6.18 -5.48
CA MET A 10 -13.81 -6.95 -6.60
C MET A 10 -12.95 -6.14 -7.57
N PRO A 11 -13.37 -4.94 -8.04
CA PRO A 11 -12.53 -4.15 -8.95
C PRO A 11 -11.24 -3.65 -8.29
N PHE A 12 -11.17 -3.60 -6.95
CA PHE A 12 -9.97 -3.16 -6.21
C PHE A 12 -8.91 -4.26 -6.06
N ALA A 13 -9.24 -5.53 -6.36
CA ALA A 13 -8.27 -6.62 -6.36
C ALA A 13 -7.22 -6.54 -7.50
N SER A 14 -7.53 -5.82 -8.58
CA SER A 14 -6.60 -5.58 -9.68
C SER A 14 -5.54 -4.53 -9.31
N THR A 15 -4.31 -4.65 -9.81
CA THR A 15 -3.28 -3.60 -9.67
C THR A 15 -3.39 -2.51 -10.74
N LEU A 16 -4.29 -2.68 -11.71
CA LEU A 16 -4.44 -1.81 -12.89
C LEU A 16 -3.15 -1.67 -13.72
N CYS A 17 -2.35 -2.75 -13.83
CA CYS A 17 -1.11 -2.74 -14.62
C CYS A 17 -1.30 -2.76 -16.15
N GLY A 18 -2.53 -2.91 -16.66
CA GLY A 18 -2.82 -2.89 -18.11
C GLY A 18 -2.52 -4.18 -18.87
N SER A 19 -1.68 -5.08 -18.33
CA SER A 19 -1.21 -6.29 -19.01
C SER A 19 -2.31 -7.15 -19.64
N CYS A 20 -3.48 -7.27 -19.00
CA CYS A 20 -4.61 -8.04 -19.54
C CYS A 20 -5.15 -7.48 -20.87
N SER A 21 -5.10 -6.17 -21.09
CA SER A 21 -5.52 -5.54 -22.35
C SER A 21 -4.45 -5.61 -23.42
N ASP A 22 -3.16 -5.61 -23.03
CA ASP A 22 -2.05 -5.74 -23.97
C ASP A 22 -2.05 -7.12 -24.65
N VAL A 23 -2.22 -8.18 -23.84
CA VAL A 23 -2.20 -9.57 -24.31
C VAL A 23 -3.53 -10.01 -24.96
N CYS A 24 -4.60 -9.22 -24.84
CA CYS A 24 -5.91 -9.63 -25.32
C CYS A 24 -5.96 -9.60 -26.86
N PRO A 25 -6.23 -10.75 -27.53
CA PRO A 25 -6.24 -10.82 -29.00
C PRO A 25 -7.37 -10.00 -29.62
N VAL A 26 -8.50 -9.87 -28.90
CA VAL A 26 -9.71 -9.17 -29.34
C VAL A 26 -9.81 -7.75 -28.77
N LYS A 27 -8.76 -7.25 -28.11
CA LYS A 27 -8.68 -5.88 -27.56
C LYS A 27 -9.83 -5.49 -26.64
N ILE A 28 -10.28 -6.43 -25.79
CA ILE A 28 -11.25 -6.10 -24.74
C ILE A 28 -10.60 -5.17 -23.73
N ASN A 29 -11.27 -4.06 -23.48
CA ASN A 29 -10.80 -3.02 -22.59
C ASN A 29 -11.13 -3.33 -21.12
N ILE A 30 -10.53 -4.38 -20.55
CA ILE A 30 -10.84 -4.84 -19.18
C ILE A 30 -10.31 -3.85 -18.13
N HIS A 31 -9.06 -3.39 -18.28
CA HIS A 31 -8.42 -2.56 -17.24
C HIS A 31 -9.10 -1.19 -17.09
N GLU A 32 -9.50 -0.51 -18.17
CA GLU A 32 -10.23 0.75 -18.03
C GLU A 32 -11.66 0.52 -17.51
N GLN A 33 -12.30 -0.59 -17.87
CA GLN A 33 -13.61 -0.95 -17.29
C GLN A 33 -13.49 -1.12 -15.77
N LEU A 34 -12.46 -1.82 -15.27
CA LEU A 34 -12.21 -1.95 -13.84
C LEU A 34 -11.98 -0.59 -13.18
N TYR A 35 -11.25 0.31 -13.84
CA TYR A 35 -11.05 1.67 -13.35
C TYR A 35 -12.36 2.47 -13.25
N LYS A 36 -13.21 2.43 -14.30
CA LYS A 36 -14.54 3.05 -14.31
C LYS A 36 -15.43 2.49 -13.19
N TRP A 37 -15.42 1.17 -13.00
CA TRP A 37 -16.17 0.53 -11.92
C TRP A 37 -15.72 0.97 -10.53
N ARG A 38 -14.42 1.20 -10.30
CA ARG A 38 -13.96 1.78 -9.01
C ARG A 38 -14.57 3.16 -8.76
N GLN A 39 -14.71 4.00 -9.79
CA GLN A 39 -15.31 5.33 -9.67
C GLN A 39 -16.81 5.25 -9.38
N ILE A 40 -17.53 4.35 -10.06
CA ILE A 40 -18.95 4.11 -9.83
C ILE A 40 -19.17 3.63 -8.39
N ILE A 41 -18.41 2.62 -7.94
CA ILE A 41 -18.53 2.06 -6.58
C ILE A 41 -18.24 3.12 -5.51
N LEU A 42 -17.23 3.98 -5.68
CA LEU A 42 -16.92 5.05 -4.72
C LEU A 42 -17.98 6.16 -4.68
N LYS A 43 -18.78 6.32 -5.73
CA LYS A 43 -19.90 7.27 -5.75
C LYS A 43 -21.16 6.68 -5.13
N GLU A 44 -21.47 5.43 -5.45
CA GLU A 44 -22.74 4.78 -5.09
C GLU A 44 -22.68 4.07 -3.74
N THR A 45 -21.50 3.62 -3.33
CA THR A 45 -21.25 3.20 -1.95
C THR A 45 -20.52 4.34 -1.27
N SER A 46 -20.87 4.68 -0.02
CA SER A 46 -20.17 5.70 0.76
C SER A 46 -18.68 5.41 0.96
N GLY A 47 -18.21 4.24 0.50
CA GLY A 47 -16.86 3.74 0.65
C GLY A 47 -16.53 3.50 2.12
N SER A 48 -15.57 2.62 2.40
CA SER A 48 -15.05 2.53 3.76
C SER A 48 -14.31 3.83 4.10
N PHE A 49 -14.80 4.57 5.12
CA PHE A 49 -14.13 5.76 5.63
C PHE A 49 -12.66 5.47 6.00
N VAL A 50 -12.42 4.27 6.54
CA VAL A 50 -11.08 3.78 6.86
C VAL A 50 -10.21 3.72 5.60
N LYS A 51 -10.71 3.14 4.49
CA LYS A 51 -9.98 3.06 3.21
C LYS A 51 -9.68 4.44 2.62
N LYS A 52 -10.65 5.36 2.64
CA LYS A 52 -10.45 6.72 2.10
C LYS A 52 -9.39 7.48 2.90
N THR A 53 -9.48 7.42 4.23
CA THR A 53 -8.54 8.09 5.12
C THR A 53 -7.14 7.45 5.05
N SER A 54 -7.05 6.12 5.02
CA SER A 54 -5.76 5.43 4.90
C SER A 54 -5.05 5.76 3.59
N MET A 55 -5.78 5.79 2.46
CA MET A 55 -5.21 6.14 1.16
C MET A 55 -4.76 7.60 1.10
N LYS A 56 -5.51 8.52 1.71
CA LYS A 56 -5.11 9.92 1.82
C LYS A 56 -3.82 10.10 2.63
N ILE A 57 -3.71 9.41 3.77
CA ILE A 57 -2.49 9.41 4.59
C ILE A 57 -1.32 8.82 3.79
N MET A 58 -1.54 7.68 3.14
CA MET A 58 -0.52 7.01 2.33
C MET A 58 -0.03 7.92 1.20
N GLY A 59 -0.93 8.57 0.46
CA GLY A 59 -0.55 9.54 -0.58
C GLY A 59 0.25 10.72 -0.04
N ASN A 60 -0.11 11.26 1.12
CA ASN A 60 0.60 12.36 1.77
C ASN A 60 2.02 11.97 2.25
N VAL A 61 2.19 10.75 2.73
CA VAL A 61 3.50 10.22 3.18
C VAL A 61 4.37 9.86 1.99
N LEU A 62 3.84 9.09 1.03
CA LEU A 62 4.60 8.60 -0.13
C LEU A 62 4.90 9.72 -1.15
N GLY A 63 4.05 10.75 -1.23
CA GLY A 63 4.26 11.89 -2.13
C GLY A 63 5.35 12.87 -1.71
N SER A 64 5.99 12.67 -0.55
CA SER A 64 7.06 13.55 -0.06
C SER A 64 8.24 12.75 0.48
N SER A 65 9.41 12.93 -0.14
CA SER A 65 10.66 12.27 0.27
C SER A 65 10.97 12.47 1.77
N LYS A 66 10.85 13.69 2.30
CA LYS A 66 11.11 13.99 3.72
C LYS A 66 10.17 13.23 4.68
N LYS A 67 8.87 13.21 4.37
CA LYS A 67 7.86 12.51 5.21
C LYS A 67 8.07 11.01 5.14
N PHE A 68 8.34 10.47 3.95
CA PHE A 68 8.67 9.07 3.76
C PHE A 68 9.93 8.66 4.55
N GLU A 69 10.98 9.48 4.53
CA GLU A 69 12.21 9.23 5.28
C GLU A 69 11.95 9.18 6.80
N GLN A 70 11.21 10.16 7.32
CA GLN A 70 10.82 10.21 8.74
C GLN A 70 9.96 9.03 9.15
N ALA A 71 8.93 8.69 8.36
CA ALA A 71 8.09 7.53 8.60
C ALA A 71 8.91 6.23 8.58
N GLY A 72 9.86 6.10 7.65
CA GLY A 72 10.78 4.99 7.57
C GLY A 72 11.70 4.87 8.79
N LYS A 73 12.22 5.99 9.32
CA LYS A 73 13.02 6.00 10.56
C LYS A 73 12.21 5.53 11.75
N ALA A 74 10.97 6.04 11.89
CA ALA A 74 10.05 5.62 12.95
C ALA A 74 9.73 4.12 12.86
N ALA A 75 9.45 3.61 11.66
CA ALA A 75 9.21 2.18 11.44
C ALA A 75 10.43 1.32 11.81
N ARG A 76 11.65 1.70 11.40
CA ARG A 76 12.88 1.00 11.78
C ARG A 76 13.16 1.03 13.27
N TRP A 77 12.83 2.13 13.94
CA TRP A 77 12.91 2.22 15.40
C TRP A 77 11.91 1.27 16.07
N ALA A 78 10.63 1.32 15.66
CA ALA A 78 9.58 0.46 16.21
C ALA A 78 9.91 -1.03 16.07
N LEU A 79 10.46 -1.46 14.92
CA LEU A 79 10.89 -2.85 14.70
C LEU A 79 12.09 -3.28 15.57
N ARG A 80 12.84 -2.35 16.14
CA ARG A 80 13.97 -2.64 17.04
C ARG A 80 13.57 -2.62 18.51
N THR A 81 12.63 -1.74 18.89
CA THR A 81 12.30 -1.46 20.28
C THR A 81 11.03 -2.16 20.77
N LEU A 82 10.04 -2.37 19.89
CA LEU A 82 8.80 -3.02 20.30
C LEU A 82 9.01 -4.54 20.41
N PRO A 83 8.43 -5.18 21.44
CA PRO A 83 8.51 -6.62 21.59
C PRO A 83 7.71 -7.34 20.49
N LYS A 84 8.20 -8.51 20.07
CA LYS A 84 7.61 -9.30 18.96
C LYS A 84 6.10 -9.54 19.09
N PRO A 85 5.52 -9.84 20.28
CA PRO A 85 4.08 -10.03 20.40
C PRO A 85 3.25 -8.79 20.04
N ILE A 86 3.79 -7.57 20.22
CA ILE A 86 3.12 -6.32 19.85
C ILE A 86 3.23 -6.11 18.33
N ILE A 87 4.42 -6.35 17.77
CA ILE A 87 4.68 -6.22 16.33
C ILE A 87 3.85 -7.25 15.54
N ASN A 88 3.80 -8.50 16.00
CA ASN A 88 3.10 -9.62 15.37
C ASN A 88 1.68 -9.81 15.94
N SER A 89 1.11 -8.76 16.51
CA SER A 89 -0.20 -8.80 17.16
C SER A 89 -1.34 -8.97 16.14
N LYS A 90 -2.50 -9.44 16.61
CA LYS A 90 -3.73 -9.59 15.80
C LYS A 90 -4.12 -8.36 14.95
N PRO A 91 -4.01 -7.10 15.41
CA PRO A 91 -4.32 -5.94 14.56
C PRO A 91 -3.32 -5.77 13.39
N ASN A 92 -2.08 -6.24 13.52
CA ASN A 92 -1.16 -6.35 12.39
C ASN A 92 -1.42 -7.65 11.62
N ILE A 93 -2.35 -7.62 10.67
CA ILE A 93 -2.70 -8.79 9.83
C ILE A 93 -1.44 -9.39 9.17
N TRP A 94 -0.50 -8.55 8.74
CA TRP A 94 0.75 -9.00 8.14
C TRP A 94 1.66 -9.75 9.12
N GLY A 95 1.65 -9.34 10.39
CA GLY A 95 2.44 -9.94 11.46
C GLY A 95 1.85 -11.22 12.06
N ARG A 96 0.62 -11.60 11.72
CA ARG A 96 0.00 -12.84 12.22
C ARG A 96 0.73 -14.09 11.74
N ASP A 97 1.00 -14.14 10.45
CA ASP A 97 1.61 -15.30 9.79
C ASP A 97 3.08 -15.07 9.40
N ARG A 98 3.61 -13.87 9.66
CA ARG A 98 4.99 -13.50 9.29
C ARG A 98 5.74 -12.93 10.47
N ASN A 99 6.95 -13.45 10.69
CA ASN A 99 7.90 -12.83 11.60
C ASN A 99 8.63 -11.69 10.90
N LEU A 100 8.40 -10.45 11.35
CA LEU A 100 9.15 -9.31 10.84
C LEU A 100 10.61 -9.35 11.34
N PRO A 101 11.58 -9.06 10.46
CA PRO A 101 12.99 -9.00 10.85
C PRO A 101 13.24 -7.80 11.79
N LYS A 102 14.37 -7.84 12.51
CA LYS A 102 14.83 -6.67 13.27
C LYS A 102 15.06 -5.50 12.29
N GLY A 103 14.55 -4.32 12.65
CA GLY A 103 14.71 -3.13 11.81
C GLY A 103 16.19 -2.78 11.59
N PRO A 104 16.63 -2.47 10.35
CA PRO A 104 18.01 -2.05 10.09
C PRO A 104 18.32 -0.71 10.78
N LYS A 105 19.61 -0.42 11.03
CA LYS A 105 20.04 0.82 11.69
C LYS A 105 19.80 2.05 10.79
N GLU A 106 19.98 1.90 9.49
CA GLU A 106 19.86 2.96 8.49
C GLU A 106 19.08 2.49 7.26
N SER A 107 18.54 3.41 6.46
CA SER A 107 18.00 3.08 5.13
C SER A 107 19.11 3.02 4.09
N PHE A 108 18.82 2.39 2.94
CA PHE A 108 19.71 2.39 1.78
C PHE A 108 20.16 3.80 1.39
N GLU A 109 19.24 4.77 1.34
CA GLU A 109 19.56 6.16 1.01
C GLU A 109 20.54 6.79 2.01
N GLN A 110 20.37 6.52 3.32
CA GLN A 110 21.27 7.04 4.36
C GLN A 110 22.67 6.43 4.22
N TRP A 111 22.73 5.11 4.05
CA TRP A 111 23.98 4.38 3.79
C TRP A 111 24.69 4.93 2.55
N TYR A 112 23.96 5.12 1.45
CA TYR A 112 24.49 5.61 0.18
C TYR A 112 25.06 7.02 0.30
N LYS A 113 24.34 7.94 0.97
CA LYS A 113 24.81 9.30 1.23
C LYS A 113 26.03 9.35 2.16
N LYS A 114 26.16 8.39 3.08
CA LYS A 114 27.32 8.30 3.96
C LYS A 114 28.54 7.81 3.18
N ARG A 115 28.39 6.73 2.41
CA ARG A 115 29.45 6.18 1.55
C ARG A 115 30.03 7.23 0.60
N ASN A 116 29.20 8.03 -0.07
CA ASN A 116 29.67 9.06 -1.00
C ASN A 116 30.32 10.29 -0.32
N LYS A 117 30.25 10.41 1.01
CA LYS A 117 30.98 11.45 1.76
C LYS A 117 32.31 10.95 2.33
N ASP A 118 32.44 9.64 2.44
CA ASP A 118 33.64 8.95 2.92
C ASP A 118 34.60 8.61 1.76
N GLU A 119 34.14 8.76 0.51
CA GLU A 119 34.94 8.84 -0.74
C GLU A 119 35.33 10.30 -1.04
#